data_AF-A0A927J4A6-F1
#
_entry.id   AF-A0A927J4A6-F1
#
_cell.length_a   1.000
_cell.length_b   1.000
_cell.length_c   1.000
_cell.angle_alpha   90.00
_cell.angle_beta   90.00
_cell.angle_gamma   90.00
#
_symmetry.space_group_name_H-M   'P 1'
#
loop_
_entity.id
_entity.type
_entity.pdbx_description
1 polymer ?
#
loop_
_entity_poly.entity_id
_entity_poly.type
_entity_poly.pdbx_seq_one_letter_code
_entity_poly.pdbx_strand_id
1 'polypeptide(L)'
;MPSSIKAQFNKDQVGTSSCFRNNGHIKEFTIVDEQVSRSDRKTVYNYNSERLLQNKILYRTNEYSEWIGIQKYEYEYNNGKLTNIVYTKWNEKTSAWSTKAEHLVHIYDIDGDLLAIKHIHIDNNFNFITEK
;
A
#
# COMPACT_ATOMS: atom_id res chain seq x y z
N MET A 1 16.64 10.54 -26.20
CA MET A 1 16.22 11.29 -25.00
C MET A 1 14.77 10.95 -24.71
N PRO A 2 14.40 10.35 -23.57
CA PRO A 2 12.99 10.19 -23.23
C PRO A 2 12.52 11.35 -22.36
N SER A 3 11.45 11.98 -22.83
CA SER A 3 10.65 13.02 -22.21
C SER A 3 10.11 12.59 -20.83
N SER A 4 10.31 13.43 -19.82
CA SER A 4 9.78 13.24 -18.47
C SER A 4 8.32 13.72 -18.40
N ILE A 5 7.40 12.77 -18.22
CA ILE A 5 6.00 13.04 -17.88
C ILE A 5 5.97 13.69 -16.49
N LYS A 6 5.46 14.93 -16.43
CA LYS A 6 5.18 15.64 -15.18
C LYS A 6 3.91 15.05 -14.56
N ALA A 7 4.00 14.50 -13.37
CA ALA A 7 2.82 14.23 -12.56
C ALA A 7 2.36 15.56 -11.93
N GLN A 8 1.20 16.05 -12.35
CA GLN A 8 0.55 17.22 -11.80
C GLN A 8 -0.48 16.73 -10.77
N PHE A 9 -0.34 17.17 -9.52
CA PHE A 9 -1.32 16.89 -8.47
C PHE A 9 -1.92 18.20 -7.98
N ASN A 10 -3.25 18.23 -7.93
CA ASN A 10 -4.05 19.38 -7.49
C ASN A 10 -3.73 19.74 -6.04
N LYS A 11 -3.68 21.06 -5.81
CA LYS A 11 -3.09 21.71 -4.65
C LYS A 11 -4.19 22.16 -3.68
N ASP A 12 -4.84 21.22 -3.01
CA ASP A 12 -5.76 21.55 -1.92
C ASP A 12 -5.22 21.03 -0.58
N GLN A 13 -4.51 21.95 0.07
CA GLN A 13 -4.21 22.09 1.50
C GLN A 13 -4.00 20.82 2.36
N VAL A 14 -2.73 20.39 2.48
CA VAL A 14 -2.12 19.82 3.71
C VAL A 14 -0.59 19.93 3.52
N GLY A 15 0.17 20.30 4.55
CA GLY A 15 1.63 20.44 4.54
C GLY A 15 2.35 19.19 4.03
N THR A 16 2.59 19.12 2.72
CA THR A 16 3.27 17.99 2.09
C THR A 16 4.77 18.21 2.19
N SER A 17 5.42 17.59 3.17
CA SER A 17 6.88 17.54 3.23
C SER A 17 7.39 16.29 2.49
N SER A 18 7.86 16.48 1.26
CA SER A 18 8.48 15.41 0.48
C SER A 18 9.96 15.27 0.84
N CYS A 19 10.36 14.17 1.48
CA CYS A 19 11.77 13.82 1.68
C CYS A 19 12.24 12.84 0.59
N PHE A 20 13.25 13.22 -0.18
CA PHE A 20 13.81 12.38 -1.25
C PHE A 20 15.08 11.70 -0.72
N ARG A 21 15.07 10.37 -0.53
CA ARG A 21 16.30 9.59 -0.33
C ARG A 21 16.62 8.81 -1.60
N ASN A 22 17.56 9.31 -2.39
CA ASN A 22 18.04 8.61 -3.58
C ASN A 22 19.20 7.68 -3.20
N ASN A 23 18.86 6.50 -2.65
CA ASN A 23 19.79 5.37 -2.52
C ASN A 23 19.48 4.31 -3.59
N GLY A 24 19.08 4.74 -4.81
CA GLY A 24 18.87 3.88 -5.96
C GLY A 24 17.76 2.83 -5.78
N HIS A 25 16.49 3.26 -5.81
CA HIS A 25 15.25 2.45 -5.65
C HIS A 25 14.67 2.44 -4.22
N ILE A 26 14.02 3.53 -3.84
CA ILE A 26 12.81 3.64 -2.98
C ILE A 26 12.37 5.10 -3.15
N LYS A 27 11.12 5.34 -3.56
CA LYS A 27 10.54 6.70 -3.52
C LYS A 27 9.61 6.78 -2.32
N GLU A 28 10.15 6.96 -1.11
CA GLU A 28 9.32 7.24 0.07
C GLU A 28 8.66 8.61 -0.13
N PHE A 29 7.39 8.62 -0.54
CA PHE A 29 6.56 9.82 -0.44
C PHE A 29 5.91 9.79 0.93
N THR A 30 6.30 10.69 1.82
CA THR A 30 5.66 10.91 3.10
C THR A 30 4.65 12.03 2.94
N ILE A 31 3.35 11.71 3.01
CA ILE A 31 2.31 12.73 3.18
C ILE A 31 2.02 12.78 4.68
N VAL A 32 2.41 13.87 5.32
CA VAL A 32 2.07 14.15 6.72
C VAL A 32 0.81 15.01 6.74
N ASP A 33 -0.24 14.52 7.39
CA ASP A 33 -1.41 15.34 7.69
C ASP A 33 -1.16 16.15 8.96
N GLU A 34 -0.63 17.38 8.80
CA GLU A 34 -0.40 18.34 9.89
C GLU A 34 -1.73 18.97 10.37
N GLN A 35 -2.71 18.15 10.70
CA GLN A 35 -3.78 18.57 11.61
C GLN A 35 -3.22 18.38 13.03
N VAL A 36 -2.62 19.44 13.57
CA VAL A 36 -1.98 19.46 14.89
C VAL A 36 -3.02 19.26 16.00
N SER A 37 -3.43 18.00 16.19
CA SER A 37 -4.01 17.48 17.42
C SER A 37 -3.68 15.99 17.55
N ARG A 38 -2.53 15.69 18.15
CA ARG A 38 -2.14 14.40 18.76
C ARG A 38 -2.02 13.13 17.90
N SER A 39 -2.16 13.17 16.58
CA SER A 39 -1.91 11.98 15.76
C SER A 39 -1.41 12.33 14.36
N ASP A 40 -0.09 12.32 14.20
CA ASP A 40 0.51 12.44 12.88
C ASP A 40 0.25 11.16 12.10
N ARG A 41 -0.12 11.32 10.84
CA ARG A 41 -0.25 10.21 9.89
C ARG A 41 0.84 10.33 8.84
N LYS A 42 1.40 9.19 8.45
CA LYS A 42 2.32 9.10 7.32
C LYS A 42 1.82 8.02 6.37
N THR A 43 1.65 8.35 5.10
CA THR A 43 1.57 7.32 4.05
C THR A 43 2.94 7.17 3.41
N VAL A 44 3.39 5.94 3.14
CA VAL A 44 4.59 5.60 2.38
C VAL A 44 4.18 4.86 1.12
N TYR A 45 4.74 5.25 -0.01
CA TYR A 45 4.55 4.58 -1.29
C TYR A 45 5.89 3.99 -1.73
N ASN A 46 5.89 2.77 -2.25
CA ASN A 46 7.10 2.11 -2.75
C ASN A 46 6.89 1.67 -4.18
N TYR A 47 7.88 1.90 -5.05
CA TYR A 47 7.80 1.62 -6.48
C TYR A 47 8.98 0.77 -6.93
N ASN A 48 8.77 -0.11 -7.92
CA ASN A 48 9.84 -0.88 -8.54
C ASN A 48 10.68 -0.02 -9.53
N SER A 49 11.68 -0.63 -10.17
CA SER A 49 12.53 0.02 -11.19
C SER A 49 11.75 0.53 -12.41
N GLU A 50 10.62 -0.11 -12.73
CA GLU A 50 9.71 0.25 -13.81
C GLU A 50 8.68 1.33 -13.42
N ARG A 51 8.76 1.84 -12.18
CA ARG A 51 7.84 2.84 -11.60
C ARG A 51 6.41 2.34 -11.40
N LEU A 52 6.22 1.02 -11.31
CA LEU A 52 4.97 0.42 -10.84
C LEU A 52 4.94 0.44 -9.31
N LEU A 53 3.81 0.80 -8.72
CA LEU A 53 3.62 0.87 -7.27
C LEU A 53 3.66 -0.54 -6.71
N GLN A 54 4.61 -0.90 -5.86
CA GLN A 54 4.67 -2.22 -5.22
C GLN A 54 3.86 -2.28 -3.94
N ASN A 55 3.92 -1.24 -3.12
CA ASN A 55 3.10 -1.16 -1.91
C ASN A 55 2.81 0.28 -1.47
N LYS A 56 1.73 0.42 -0.71
CA LYS A 56 1.32 1.63 -0.01
C LYS A 56 1.06 1.27 1.45
N ILE A 57 1.74 1.92 2.37
CA ILE A 57 1.60 1.65 3.81
C ILE A 57 1.19 2.94 4.51
N LEU A 58 0.14 2.85 5.34
CA LEU A 58 -0.29 3.94 6.21
C LEU A 58 0.20 3.68 7.63
N TYR A 59 0.77 4.71 8.24
CA TYR A 59 1.29 4.72 9.61
C TYR A 59 0.64 5.85 10.42
N ARG A 60 0.68 5.68 11.75
CA ARG A 60 0.39 6.71 12.74
C ARG A 60 1.51 6.76 13.78
N THR A 61 1.67 7.89 14.45
CA THR A 61 2.47 7.94 15.67
C THR A 61 1.71 7.35 16.87
N ASN A 62 2.43 6.73 17.80
CA ASN A 62 1.92 6.37 19.13
C ASN A 62 2.28 7.46 20.15
N GLU A 63 1.91 7.26 21.42
CA GLU A 63 2.22 8.18 22.52
C GLU A 63 3.74 8.34 22.78
N TYR A 64 4.55 7.42 22.27
CA TYR A 64 6.01 7.42 22.36
C TYR A 64 6.69 7.99 21.11
N SER A 65 5.94 8.60 20.19
CA SER A 65 6.42 9.13 18.90
C SER A 65 7.00 8.07 17.95
N GLU A 66 6.62 6.80 18.11
CA GLU A 66 7.01 5.72 17.21
C GLU A 66 5.97 5.54 16.10
N TRP A 67 6.42 5.21 14.89
CA TRP A 67 5.54 4.93 13.76
C TRP A 67 4.99 3.50 13.83
N ILE A 68 3.68 3.38 14.04
CA ILE A 68 2.94 2.11 14.03
C ILE A 68 2.16 2.00 12.72
N GLY A 69 2.20 0.81 12.10
CA GLY A 69 1.39 0.52 10.92
C GLY A 69 -0.11 0.58 11.22
N ILE A 70 -0.90 1.01 10.23
CA ILE A 70 -2.37 0.95 10.26
C ILE A 70 -2.83 -0.10 9.26
N GLN A 71 -2.38 0.06 8.01
CA GLN A 71 -2.77 -0.80 6.91
C GLN A 71 -1.73 -0.76 5.79
N LYS A 72 -1.67 -1.85 5.05
CA LYS A 72 -0.78 -2.05 3.91
C LYS A 72 -1.60 -2.51 2.70
N TYR A 73 -1.25 -1.98 1.54
CA TYR A 73 -1.70 -2.44 0.23
C TYR A 73 -0.48 -2.91 -0.54
N GLU A 74 -0.51 -4.12 -1.08
CA GLU A 74 0.50 -4.67 -1.97
C GLU A 74 -0.12 -4.87 -3.34
N TYR A 75 0.61 -4.48 -4.39
CA TYR A 75 0.11 -4.46 -5.76
C TYR A 75 0.95 -5.41 -6.59
N GLU A 76 0.27 -6.31 -7.30
CA GLU A 76 0.89 -7.28 -8.18
C GLU A 76 0.52 -6.96 -9.61
N TYR A 77 1.49 -7.08 -10.52
CA TYR A 77 1.31 -6.78 -11.92
C TYR A 77 1.76 -7.97 -12.77
N ASN A 78 1.07 -8.19 -13.89
CA ASN A 78 1.48 -9.08 -14.95
C ASN A 78 1.56 -8.27 -16.25
N ASN A 79 2.72 -8.26 -16.91
CA ASN A 79 2.98 -7.48 -18.12
C ASN A 79 2.54 -6.00 -17.98
N GLY A 80 2.82 -5.39 -16.83
CA GLY A 80 2.47 -4.00 -16.53
C GLY A 80 0.99 -3.74 -16.18
N LYS A 81 0.11 -4.74 -16.28
CA LYS A 81 -1.30 -4.65 -15.84
C LYS A 81 -1.45 -5.11 -14.40
N LEU A 82 -2.20 -4.35 -13.61
CA LEU A 82 -2.48 -4.66 -12.22
C LEU A 82 -3.34 -5.93 -12.16
N THR A 83 -2.86 -7.00 -11.55
CA THR A 83 -3.59 -8.26 -11.45
C THR A 83 -4.22 -8.47 -10.08
N ASN A 84 -3.62 -7.92 -9.02
CA ASN A 84 -4.11 -8.14 -7.67
C ASN A 84 -3.69 -6.99 -6.75
N ILE A 85 -4.57 -6.66 -5.80
CA ILE A 85 -4.26 -5.80 -4.67
C ILE A 85 -4.52 -6.61 -3.41
N VAL A 86 -3.51 -6.75 -2.56
CA VAL A 86 -3.63 -7.38 -1.24
C VAL A 86 -3.70 -6.29 -0.18
N TYR A 87 -4.80 -6.26 0.55
CA TYR A 87 -5.01 -5.36 1.69
C TYR A 87 -4.83 -6.13 3.00
N THR A 88 -3.98 -5.60 3.87
CA THR A 88 -3.71 -6.17 5.20
C THR A 88 -3.76 -5.08 6.26
N LYS A 89 -4.44 -5.36 7.38
CA LYS A 89 -4.45 -4.47 8.56
C LYS A 89 -3.30 -4.81 9.51
N TRP A 90 -2.79 -3.80 10.21
CA TRP A 90 -1.88 -4.03 11.32
C TRP A 90 -2.64 -4.61 12.52
N ASN A 91 -2.06 -5.60 13.20
CA ASN A 91 -2.58 -6.16 14.43
C ASN A 91 -1.74 -5.66 15.61
N GLU A 92 -2.28 -4.70 16.36
CA GLU A 92 -1.61 -4.10 17.51
C GLU A 92 -1.39 -5.09 18.66
N LYS A 93 -2.22 -6.14 18.77
CA LYS A 93 -2.07 -7.15 19.84
C LYS A 93 -0.84 -8.04 19.62
N THR A 94 -0.48 -8.28 18.36
CA THR A 94 0.65 -9.15 17.98
C THR A 94 1.83 -8.35 17.45
N SER A 95 1.72 -7.02 17.36
CA SER A 95 2.72 -6.13 16.75
C SER A 95 3.19 -6.63 15.38
N ALA A 96 2.25 -7.08 14.55
CA ALA A 96 2.54 -7.65 13.23
C ALA A 96 1.40 -7.37 12.24
N TRP A 97 1.67 -7.48 10.94
CA TRP A 97 0.62 -7.49 9.92
C TRP A 97 -0.32 -8.68 10.14
N SER A 98 -1.62 -8.45 10.00
CA SER A 98 -2.62 -9.51 10.16
C SER A 98 -2.39 -10.65 9.17
N THR A 99 -2.65 -11.87 9.61
CA THR A 99 -2.75 -13.03 8.72
C THR A 99 -4.05 -13.03 7.92
N LYS A 100 -5.00 -12.14 8.25
CA LYS A 100 -6.21 -11.89 7.46
C LYS A 100 -5.92 -10.84 6.40
N ALA A 101 -6.46 -11.05 5.21
CA ALA A 101 -6.26 -10.15 4.08
C ALA A 101 -7.49 -10.06 3.19
N GLU A 102 -7.57 -9.01 2.40
CA GLU A 102 -8.53 -8.89 1.31
C GLU A 102 -7.77 -8.81 0.00
N HIS A 103 -8.16 -9.62 -0.99
CA HIS A 103 -7.60 -9.58 -2.33
C HIS A 103 -8.62 -8.97 -3.29
N LEU A 104 -8.17 -8.04 -4.12
CA LEU A 104 -8.93 -7.47 -5.23
C LEU A 104 -8.26 -7.91 -6.54
N VAL A 105 -8.69 -9.07 -7.04
CA VAL A 105 -8.13 -9.69 -8.24
C VAL A 105 -8.79 -9.09 -9.48
N HIS A 106 -8.00 -8.46 -10.33
CA HIS A 106 -8.47 -7.84 -11.56
C HIS A 106 -8.42 -8.86 -12.70
N ILE A 107 -9.56 -9.07 -13.35
CA ILE A 107 -9.73 -10.03 -14.43
C ILE A 107 -9.95 -9.24 -15.71
N TYR A 108 -9.12 -9.52 -16.71
CA TYR A 108 -9.17 -8.87 -18.00
C TYR A 108 -9.63 -9.87 -19.07
N ASP A 109 -10.25 -9.36 -20.13
CA ASP A 109 -10.51 -10.15 -21.32
C ASP A 109 -9.25 -10.27 -22.22
N ILE A 110 -9.43 -10.86 -23.41
CA ILE A 110 -8.34 -11.10 -24.36
C ILE A 110 -7.81 -9.82 -25.01
N ASP A 111 -8.66 -8.81 -25.17
CA ASP A 111 -8.28 -7.49 -25.69
C ASP A 111 -7.59 -6.67 -24.59
N GLY A 112 -7.76 -7.12 -23.34
CA GLY A 112 -7.09 -6.61 -22.18
C GLY A 112 -7.89 -5.52 -21.46
N ASP A 113 -9.18 -5.43 -21.74
CA ASP A 113 -10.11 -4.57 -21.03
C ASP A 113 -10.53 -5.22 -19.70
N LEU A 114 -10.82 -4.39 -18.70
CA LEU A 114 -11.19 -4.87 -17.38
C LEU A 114 -12.60 -5.48 -17.43
N LEU A 115 -12.68 -6.79 -17.27
CA LEU A 115 -13.93 -7.53 -17.29
C LEU A 115 -14.60 -7.56 -15.91
N ALA A 116 -13.80 -7.82 -14.86
CA ALA A 116 -14.31 -7.93 -13.49
C ALA A 116 -13.24 -7.69 -12.43
N ILE A 117 -13.67 -7.38 -11.21
CA ILE A 117 -12.83 -7.42 -10.01
C ILE A 117 -13.43 -8.44 -9.04
N LYS A 118 -12.66 -9.48 -8.72
CA LYS A 118 -13.03 -10.49 -7.73
C LYS A 118 -12.49 -10.09 -6.36
N HIS A 119 -13.39 -9.87 -5.41
CA HIS A 119 -13.04 -9.62 -4.00
C HIS A 119 -12.99 -10.95 -3.24
N ILE A 120 -11.86 -11.23 -2.57
CA ILE A 120 -11.65 -12.45 -1.80
C ILE A 120 -11.25 -12.05 -0.39
N HIS A 121 -11.97 -12.56 0.61
CA HIS A 121 -11.60 -12.42 2.01
C HIS A 121 -10.82 -13.66 2.47
N ILE A 122 -9.62 -13.45 3.00
CA ILE A 122 -8.78 -14.49 3.59
C ILE A 122 -8.88 -14.36 5.11
N ASP A 123 -9.49 -15.36 5.74
CA ASP A 123 -9.51 -15.51 7.19
C ASP A 123 -8.79 -16.82 7.55
N ASN A 124 -7.57 -16.72 8.08
CA ASN A 124 -6.74 -17.87 8.44
C ASN A 124 -7.19 -18.50 9.77
N ASN A 125 -8.47 -18.81 9.90
CA ASN A 125 -9.03 -19.60 10.99
C ASN A 125 -8.92 -21.11 10.64
N PHE A 126 -7.71 -21.58 10.34
CA PHE A 126 -7.47 -22.98 10.03
C PHE A 126 -7.38 -23.79 11.33
N ASN A 127 -8.48 -24.42 11.73
CA ASN A 127 -8.43 -25.57 12.61
C ASN A 127 -7.82 -26.73 11.81
N PHE A 128 -6.54 -27.02 12.01
CA PHE A 128 -5.93 -28.24 11.47
C PHE A 128 -6.59 -29.43 12.16
N ILE A 129 -7.48 -30.13 11.46
CA ILE A 129 -7.91 -31.46 11.86
C ILE A 129 -6.90 -32.42 11.25
N THR A 130 -5.91 -32.84 12.02
CA THR A 130 -5.06 -33.98 11.66
C THR A 130 -5.82 -35.26 12.01
N GLU A 131 -6.30 -35.99 11.00
CA GLU A 131 -6.65 -37.40 11.17
C GLU A 131 -5.36 -38.24 11.21
N LYS A 132 -5.30 -39.17 12.16
CA LYS A 132 -4.19 -40.09 12.41
C LYS A 132 -4.43 -41.42 11.70
#